data_AF-A0A366LU23-F1
#
_entry.id   AF-A0A366LU23-F1
#
_cell.length_a   1.000
_cell.length_b   1.000
_cell.length_c   1.000
_cell.angle_alpha   90.00
_cell.angle_beta   90.00
_cell.angle_gamma   90.00
#
_symmetry.space_group_name_H-M   'P 1'
#
loop_
_entity.id
_entity.type
_entity.pdbx_description
1 polymer ?
#
loop_
_entity_poly.entity_id
_entity_poly.type
_entity_poly.pdbx_seq_one_letter_code
_entity_poly.pdbx_strand_id
1 'polypeptide(L)'
;MEAPSRSLHAAEIAALALSLAHLGAGPQSTTARRGLRHAFDHLGVDDDVVAATLATLTTPLPADTAARAKLIADAITGRHVIRLHYRDAGDRISVREVDPVTCLVHRDHWYLVGMCRLRRGIRAFRFDRIIAVEPTTLPARPHLAERFLPFQRRPHKAA
;
A
#
# COMPACT_ATOMS: atom_id res chain seq x y z
N MET A 1 -13.13 27.27 -18.96
CA MET A 1 -13.62 26.89 -17.62
C MET A 1 -12.77 25.71 -17.19
N GLU A 2 -11.58 26.02 -16.70
CA GLU A 2 -10.55 25.05 -16.31
C GLU A 2 -11.05 24.29 -15.08
N ALA A 3 -11.17 22.96 -15.15
CA ALA A 3 -11.44 22.17 -13.96
C ALA A 3 -10.26 22.33 -12.98
N PRO A 4 -10.49 22.52 -11.67
CA PRO A 4 -9.40 22.60 -10.73
C PRO A 4 -8.64 21.27 -10.76
N SER A 5 -7.36 21.32 -11.16
CA SER A 5 -6.42 20.21 -11.08
C SER A 5 -6.16 19.89 -9.61
N ARG A 6 -7.11 19.20 -8.99
CA ARG A 6 -6.96 18.68 -7.64
C ARG A 6 -5.84 17.65 -7.73
N SER A 7 -4.65 18.04 -7.28
CA SER A 7 -3.56 17.09 -7.07
C SER A 7 -4.09 15.97 -6.19
N LEU A 8 -4.05 14.75 -6.72
CA LEU A 8 -4.43 13.58 -5.92
C LEU A 8 -3.53 13.56 -4.69
N HIS A 9 -4.13 13.50 -3.51
CA HIS A 9 -3.37 13.37 -2.28
C HIS A 9 -2.61 12.04 -2.33
N ALA A 10 -1.47 11.95 -1.66
CA ALA A 10 -0.66 10.72 -1.64
C ALA A 10 -1.48 9.47 -1.25
N ALA A 11 -2.51 9.63 -0.42
CA ALA A 11 -3.45 8.57 -0.05
C ALA A 11 -4.39 8.15 -1.19
N GLU A 12 -4.85 9.09 -2.02
CA GLU A 12 -5.71 8.81 -3.19
C GLU A 12 -4.89 8.15 -4.30
N ILE A 13 -3.66 8.63 -4.52
CA ILE A 13 -2.70 8.00 -5.42
C ILE A 13 -2.40 6.58 -4.95
N ALA A 14 -2.11 6.38 -3.66
CA ALA A 14 -1.84 5.08 -3.07
C ALA A 14 -3.06 4.15 -3.14
N ALA A 15 -4.28 4.65 -2.92
CA ALA A 15 -5.50 3.85 -3.00
C ALA A 15 -5.84 3.44 -4.44
N LEU A 16 -5.68 4.35 -5.41
CA LEU A 16 -5.84 4.04 -6.83
C LEU A 16 -4.77 3.05 -7.28
N ALA A 17 -3.50 3.34 -6.98
CA ALA A 17 -2.39 2.43 -7.15
C ALA A 17 -2.69 1.02 -6.64
N LEU A 18 -3.12 0.93 -5.38
CA LEU A 18 -3.44 -0.32 -4.71
C LEU A 18 -4.58 -1.06 -5.42
N SER A 19 -5.63 -0.32 -5.78
CA SER A 19 -6.75 -0.84 -6.56
C SER A 19 -6.27 -1.40 -7.91
N LEU A 20 -5.43 -0.67 -8.63
CA LEU A 20 -4.94 -1.07 -9.96
C LEU A 20 -3.89 -2.19 -9.92
N ALA A 21 -3.15 -2.32 -8.82
CA ALA A 21 -2.23 -3.42 -8.57
C ALA A 21 -2.91 -4.69 -8.05
N HIS A 22 -4.09 -4.58 -7.42
CA HIS A 22 -4.83 -5.71 -6.82
C HIS A 22 -6.03 -6.18 -7.63
N LEU A 23 -6.44 -5.43 -8.64
CA LEU A 23 -7.19 -5.98 -9.76
C LEU A 23 -6.21 -6.85 -10.56
N GLY A 24 -6.40 -8.17 -10.49
CA GLY A 24 -5.47 -9.20 -10.98
C GLY A 24 -5.09 -9.07 -12.45
N ALA A 25 -4.33 -10.06 -12.97
CA ALA A 25 -3.95 -10.09 -14.38
C ALA A 25 -5.22 -10.13 -15.26
N GLY A 26 -5.53 -9.02 -15.92
CA GLY A 26 -6.75 -8.86 -16.70
C GLY A 26 -6.72 -7.57 -17.52
N PRO A 27 -7.53 -7.45 -18.59
CA PRO A 27 -7.48 -6.31 -19.50
C PRO A 27 -7.66 -4.96 -18.80
N GLN A 28 -8.54 -4.89 -17.80
CA GLN A 28 -8.85 -3.67 -17.06
C GLN A 28 -7.66 -3.17 -16.24
N SER A 29 -6.91 -4.07 -15.60
CA SER A 29 -5.74 -3.70 -14.81
C SER A 29 -4.56 -3.28 -15.70
N THR A 30 -4.41 -3.89 -16.87
CA THR A 30 -3.43 -3.45 -17.88
C THR A 30 -3.75 -2.04 -18.39
N THR A 31 -5.00 -1.77 -18.76
CA THR A 31 -5.43 -0.44 -19.23
C THR A 31 -5.21 0.62 -18.17
N ALA A 32 -5.57 0.32 -16.92
CA ALA A 32 -5.42 1.27 -15.84
C ALA A 32 -3.94 1.57 -15.47
N ARG A 33 -3.06 0.56 -15.48
CA ARG A 33 -1.60 0.77 -15.33
C ARG A 33 -1.04 1.65 -16.43
N ARG A 34 -1.48 1.44 -17.69
CA ARG A 34 -1.09 2.28 -18.82
C ARG A 34 -1.56 3.72 -18.64
N GLY A 35 -2.80 3.92 -18.20
CA GLY A 35 -3.36 5.24 -17.91
C GLY A 35 -2.59 5.96 -16.80
N LEU A 36 -2.26 5.28 -15.70
CA LEU A 36 -1.41 5.83 -14.65
C LEU A 36 -0.05 6.25 -15.22
N ARG A 37 0.65 5.36 -15.93
CA ARG A 37 1.97 5.66 -16.48
C ARG A 37 1.94 6.92 -17.36
N HIS A 38 0.97 6.99 -18.27
CA HIS A 38 0.76 8.18 -19.09
C HIS A 38 0.47 9.45 -18.27
N ALA A 39 -0.33 9.36 -17.20
CA ALA A 39 -0.57 10.50 -16.32
C ALA A 39 0.70 10.99 -15.61
N PHE A 40 1.60 10.06 -15.24
CA PHE A 40 2.85 10.36 -14.57
C PHE A 40 3.97 10.84 -15.52
N ASP A 41 3.98 10.40 -16.78
CA ASP A 41 4.97 10.85 -17.78
C ASP A 41 4.95 12.39 -17.96
N HIS A 42 3.80 13.02 -17.71
CA HIS A 42 3.65 14.47 -17.77
C HIS A 42 4.07 15.22 -16.49
N LEU A 43 4.40 14.52 -15.41
CA LEU A 43 4.76 15.13 -14.12
C LEU A 43 6.26 15.46 -13.98
N GLY A 44 7.08 15.18 -14.99
CA GLY A 44 8.49 15.63 -15.03
C GLY A 44 9.31 15.18 -13.83
N VAL A 45 9.20 13.89 -13.47
CA VAL A 45 9.73 13.37 -12.22
C VAL A 45 11.21 13.01 -12.34
N ASP A 46 12.10 13.96 -12.00
CA ASP A 46 13.55 13.74 -11.85
C ASP A 46 13.93 13.30 -10.42
N ASP A 47 13.18 12.36 -9.83
CA ASP A 47 13.47 11.79 -8.51
C ASP A 47 13.45 10.26 -8.57
N ASP A 48 14.61 9.64 -8.31
CA ASP A 48 14.80 8.18 -8.33
C ASP A 48 13.80 7.43 -7.44
N VAL A 49 13.41 8.00 -6.29
CA VAL A 49 12.44 7.37 -5.38
C VAL A 49 11.06 7.35 -6.01
N VAL A 50 10.68 8.42 -6.70
CA VAL A 50 9.38 8.50 -7.36
C VAL A 50 9.36 7.63 -8.62
N ALA A 51 10.45 7.58 -9.39
CA ALA A 51 10.60 6.68 -10.53
C ALA A 51 10.49 5.19 -10.11
N ALA A 52 11.20 4.78 -9.06
CA ALA A 52 11.11 3.43 -8.50
C ALA A 52 9.69 3.11 -7.97
N THR A 53 9.06 4.07 -7.31
CA THR A 53 7.67 3.95 -6.83
C THR A 53 6.72 3.75 -8.03
N LEU A 54 6.85 4.54 -9.09
CA LEU A 54 6.02 4.44 -10.29
C LEU A 54 6.19 3.08 -11.00
N ALA A 55 7.42 2.60 -11.14
CA ALA A 55 7.70 1.30 -11.71
C ALA A 55 6.98 0.19 -10.92
N THR A 56 7.04 0.24 -9.60
CA THR A 56 6.38 -0.73 -8.71
C THR A 56 4.86 -0.64 -8.76
N LEU A 57 4.32 0.56 -8.91
CA LEU A 57 2.88 0.81 -9.04
C LEU A 57 2.29 0.26 -10.35
N THR A 58 3.08 0.29 -11.42
CA THR A 58 2.63 -0.09 -12.76
C THR A 58 3.03 -1.51 -13.15
N THR A 59 3.74 -2.22 -12.28
CA THR A 59 4.12 -3.62 -12.49
C THR A 59 3.10 -4.56 -11.85
N PRO A 60 2.62 -5.60 -12.57
CA PRO A 60 1.74 -6.61 -11.98
C PRO A 60 2.40 -7.34 -10.81
N LEU A 61 1.65 -7.54 -9.72
CA LEU A 61 2.12 -8.37 -8.61
C LEU A 61 2.08 -9.87 -8.99
N PRO A 62 2.98 -10.69 -8.44
CA PRO A 62 2.87 -12.14 -8.52
C PRO A 62 1.51 -12.61 -8.01
N ALA A 63 0.93 -13.65 -8.64
CA ALA A 63 -0.45 -14.08 -8.38
C ALA A 63 -0.74 -14.30 -6.88
N ASP A 64 0.15 -14.99 -6.16
CA ASP A 64 -0.01 -15.25 -4.73
C ASP A 64 0.01 -13.96 -3.88
N THR A 65 0.86 -13.01 -4.28
CA THR A 65 0.95 -11.71 -3.62
C THR A 65 -0.32 -10.90 -3.88
N ALA A 66 -0.84 -10.93 -5.12
CA ALA A 66 -2.10 -10.29 -5.47
C ALA A 66 -3.30 -10.89 -4.71
N ALA A 67 -3.33 -12.22 -4.52
CA ALA A 67 -4.37 -12.88 -3.74
C ALA A 67 -4.34 -12.44 -2.26
N ARG A 68 -3.17 -12.43 -1.62
CA ARG A 68 -3.01 -11.92 -0.24
C ARG A 68 -3.38 -10.45 -0.13
N ALA A 69 -3.00 -9.67 -1.12
CA ALA A 69 -3.29 -8.26 -1.18
C ALA A 69 -4.79 -7.94 -1.27
N LYS A 70 -5.54 -8.73 -2.05
CA LYS A 70 -7.00 -8.64 -2.11
C LYS A 70 -7.62 -8.86 -0.73
N LEU A 71 -7.19 -9.88 0.01
CA LEU A 71 -7.68 -10.13 1.37
C LEU A 71 -7.39 -8.95 2.32
N ILE A 72 -6.23 -8.31 2.17
CA ILE A 72 -5.88 -7.11 2.93
C ILE A 72 -6.80 -5.95 2.57
N ALA A 73 -7.06 -5.71 1.28
CA ALA A 73 -7.94 -4.64 0.82
C ALA A 73 -9.40 -4.84 1.29
N ASP A 74 -9.88 -6.09 1.25
CA ASP A 74 -11.19 -6.48 1.75
C ASP A 74 -11.29 -6.20 3.27
N ALA A 75 -10.25 -6.49 4.03
CA ALA A 75 -10.22 -6.23 5.47
C ALA A 75 -10.13 -4.74 5.82
N ILE A 76 -9.40 -3.93 5.05
CA ILE A 76 -9.40 -2.47 5.20
C ILE A 76 -10.81 -1.92 4.97
N THR A 77 -11.45 -2.33 3.88
CA THR A 77 -12.79 -1.88 3.49
C THR A 77 -13.85 -2.32 4.51
N GLY A 78 -13.79 -3.58 4.92
CA GLY A 78 -14.68 -4.16 5.94
C GLY A 78 -14.34 -3.75 7.37
N ARG A 79 -13.24 -3.02 7.60
CA ARG A 79 -12.74 -2.63 8.93
C ARG A 79 -12.59 -3.83 9.86
N HIS A 80 -11.95 -4.89 9.36
CA HIS A 80 -11.65 -6.09 10.12
C HIS A 80 -10.15 -6.21 10.41
N VAL A 81 -9.84 -6.78 11.57
CA VAL A 81 -8.47 -7.20 11.90
C VAL A 81 -8.06 -8.29 10.92
N ILE A 82 -6.78 -8.33 10.57
CA ILE A 82 -6.20 -9.46 9.85
C ILE A 82 -5.13 -10.13 10.68
N ARG A 83 -4.97 -11.44 10.47
CA ARG A 83 -3.86 -12.20 11.02
C ARG A 83 -2.85 -12.49 9.90
N LEU A 84 -1.62 -12.04 10.12
CA LEU A 84 -0.52 -12.18 9.17
C LEU A 84 0.48 -13.22 9.65
N HIS A 85 0.89 -14.11 8.76
CA HIS A 85 2.13 -14.87 8.92
C HIS A 85 3.24 -14.07 8.26
N TYR A 86 4.11 -13.47 9.07
CA TYR A 86 5.08 -12.50 8.60
C TYR A 86 6.51 -12.95 8.91
N ARG A 87 7.35 -12.94 7.88
CA ARG A 87 8.80 -13.17 7.98
C ARG A 87 9.52 -11.84 8.09
N ASP A 88 10.21 -11.61 9.21
CA ASP A 88 10.94 -10.35 9.39
C ASP A 88 12.28 -10.32 8.61
N ALA A 89 13.08 -9.27 8.83
CA ALA A 89 14.36 -9.10 8.13
C ALA A 89 15.43 -10.10 8.56
N GLY A 90 15.29 -10.74 9.72
CA GLY A 90 16.18 -11.79 10.21
C GLY A 90 15.59 -13.19 10.02
N ASP A 91 14.71 -13.35 9.03
CA ASP A 91 14.01 -14.59 8.68
C ASP A 91 13.16 -15.21 9.80
N ARG A 92 12.84 -14.46 10.86
CA ARG A 92 11.97 -14.97 11.92
C ARG A 92 10.51 -14.88 11.49
N ILE A 93 9.84 -16.03 11.49
CA ILE A 93 8.42 -16.13 11.21
C ILE A 93 7.64 -15.83 12.48
N SER A 94 6.56 -15.07 12.32
CA SER A 94 5.69 -14.73 13.42
C SER A 94 4.27 -14.44 12.96
N VAL A 95 3.33 -14.72 13.86
CA VAL A 95 1.92 -14.40 13.66
C VAL A 95 1.64 -13.01 14.23
N ARG A 96 0.98 -12.15 13.46
CA ARG A 96 0.68 -10.75 13.82
C ARG A 96 -0.79 -10.47 13.58
N GLU A 97 -1.51 -10.08 14.63
CA GLU A 97 -2.81 -9.42 14.47
C GLU A 97 -2.58 -7.93 14.20
N VAL A 98 -3.20 -7.44 13.14
CA VAL A 98 -3.01 -6.09 12.63
C VAL A 98 -4.36 -5.45 12.38
N ASP A 99 -4.57 -4.25 12.92
CA ASP A 99 -5.64 -3.37 12.47
C ASP A 99 -5.16 -2.68 11.18
N PRO A 100 -5.63 -3.09 9.99
CA PRO A 100 -5.09 -2.58 8.74
C PRO A 100 -5.60 -1.17 8.50
N VAL A 101 -4.71 -0.28 8.03
CA VAL A 101 -5.04 1.15 7.84
C VAL A 101 -5.09 1.50 6.38
N THR A 102 -3.99 1.24 5.67
CA THR A 102 -3.87 1.50 4.24
C THR A 102 -2.75 0.65 3.68
N CYS A 103 -2.66 0.58 2.37
CA CYS A 103 -1.50 0.04 1.70
C CYS A 103 -0.91 1.09 0.77
N LEU A 104 0.40 1.03 0.58
CA LEU A 104 1.16 2.01 -0.17
C LEU A 104 2.36 1.36 -0.83
N VAL A 105 2.95 2.09 -1.78
CA VAL A 105 4.26 1.76 -2.34
C VAL A 105 5.29 2.74 -1.83
N HIS A 106 6.47 2.22 -1.51
CA HIS A 106 7.65 3.03 -1.26
C HIS A 106 8.84 2.37 -1.94
N ARG A 107 9.43 3.08 -2.90
CA ARG A 107 10.48 2.54 -3.79
C ARG A 107 9.97 1.25 -4.45
N ASP A 108 10.70 0.14 -4.27
CA ASP A 108 10.48 -1.11 -5.00
C ASP A 108 9.47 -2.06 -4.34
N HIS A 109 8.77 -1.62 -3.29
CA HIS A 109 8.02 -2.53 -2.43
C HIS A 109 6.63 -2.01 -2.07
N TRP A 110 5.69 -2.95 -2.03
CA TRP A 110 4.36 -2.78 -1.48
C TRP A 110 4.37 -3.01 0.03
N TYR A 111 3.66 -2.14 0.75
CA TYR A 111 3.54 -2.19 2.20
C TYR A 111 2.07 -2.13 2.62
N LEU A 112 1.73 -2.96 3.60
CA LEU A 112 0.57 -2.74 4.46
C LEU A 112 1.02 -1.90 5.64
N VAL A 113 0.36 -0.77 5.87
CA VAL A 113 0.49 0.00 7.09
C VAL A 113 -0.63 -0.38 8.04
N GLY A 114 -0.27 -0.72 9.27
CA GLY A 114 -1.23 -1.19 10.26
C GLY A 114 -0.77 -1.00 11.71
N MET A 115 -1.73 -0.96 12.64
CA MET A 115 -1.45 -1.07 14.07
C MET A 115 -1.20 -2.54 14.40
N CYS A 116 0.04 -2.88 14.74
CA CYS A 116 0.39 -4.22 15.17
C CYS A 116 0.01 -4.38 16.64
N ARG A 117 -1.00 -5.21 16.92
CA ARG A 117 -1.51 -5.41 18.29
C ARG A 117 -0.45 -5.99 19.22
N LEU A 118 0.34 -6.96 18.72
CA LEU A 118 1.42 -7.57 19.48
C LEU A 118 2.50 -6.56 19.89
N ARG A 119 2.86 -5.63 18.99
CA ARG A 119 3.89 -4.63 19.25
C ARG A 119 3.33 -3.31 19.79
N ARG A 120 2.00 -3.21 19.94
CA ARG A 120 1.25 -2.03 20.40
C ARG A 120 1.70 -0.75 19.69
N GLY A 121 1.91 -0.85 18.37
CA GLY A 121 2.48 0.23 17.59
C GLY A 121 2.36 0.02 16.10
N ILE A 122 2.57 1.11 15.38
CA ILE A 122 2.40 1.16 13.94
C ILE A 122 3.59 0.53 13.26
N ARG A 123 3.30 -0.27 12.25
CA ARG A 123 4.29 -1.02 11.48
C ARG A 123 3.90 -0.98 10.01
N ALA A 124 4.92 -0.98 9.16
CA ALA A 124 4.77 -1.29 7.74
C ALA A 124 5.26 -2.71 7.48
N PHE A 125 4.40 -3.52 6.87
CA PHE A 125 4.65 -4.92 6.54
C PHE A 125 4.82 -5.03 5.04
N ARG A 126 5.99 -5.47 4.58
CA ARG A 126 6.23 -5.65 3.15
C ARG A 126 5.45 -6.85 2.62
N PHE A 127 4.79 -6.70 1.48
CA PHE A 127 3.96 -7.74 0.89
C PHE A 127 4.73 -9.02 0.53
N ASP A 128 5.97 -8.88 0.05
CA ASP A 128 6.88 -9.99 -0.29
C ASP A 128 7.29 -10.82 0.93
N ARG A 129 7.11 -10.27 2.13
CA ARG A 129 7.40 -10.93 3.42
C ARG A 129 6.17 -11.45 4.14
N ILE A 130 4.97 -11.17 3.62
CA ILE A 130 3.73 -11.77 4.09
C ILE A 130 3.61 -13.15 3.45
N ILE A 131 3.74 -14.18 4.28
CA ILE A 131 3.64 -15.58 3.87
C ILE A 131 2.16 -15.94 3.67
N ALA A 132 1.31 -15.54 4.61
CA ALA A 132 -0.13 -15.79 4.56
C ALA A 132 -0.92 -14.66 5.22
N VAL A 133 -2.16 -14.50 4.78
CA VAL A 133 -3.16 -13.56 5.34
C VAL A 133 -4.40 -14.37 5.66
N GLU A 134 -4.84 -14.29 6.91
CA GLU A 134 -6.10 -14.86 7.35
C GLU A 134 -7.06 -13.72 7.69
N PRO A 135 -8.22 -13.64 7.01
CA PRO A 135 -9.30 -12.75 7.40
C PRO A 135 -9.80 -13.10 8.79
N THR A 136 -10.22 -12.09 9.55
CA THR A 136 -10.93 -12.31 10.82
C THR A 136 -12.25 -11.56 10.80
N THR A 137 -13.14 -11.89 11.74
CA THR A 137 -14.39 -11.16 11.98
C THR A 137 -14.25 -10.11 13.08
N LEU A 138 -13.05 -9.94 13.65
CA LEU A 138 -12.82 -8.99 14.72
C LEU A 138 -12.83 -7.56 14.14
N PRO A 139 -13.54 -6.61 14.76
CA PRO A 139 -13.53 -5.24 14.30
C PRO A 139 -12.15 -4.62 14.50
N ALA A 140 -11.66 -3.94 13.46
CA ALA A 140 -10.46 -3.13 13.50
C ALA A 140 -10.78 -1.75 14.09
N ARG A 141 -9.83 -1.18 14.85
CA ARG A 141 -9.95 0.20 15.29
C ARG A 141 -9.67 1.14 14.12
N PRO A 142 -10.48 2.21 13.93
CA PRO A 142 -10.21 3.18 12.89
C PRO A 142 -8.93 3.97 13.21
N HIS A 143 -8.08 4.12 12.21
CA HIS A 143 -6.80 4.79 12.29
C HIS A 143 -6.66 5.72 11.09
N LEU A 144 -6.31 7.00 11.30
CA LEU A 144 -6.14 7.96 10.20
C LEU A 144 -4.80 7.75 9.48
N ALA A 145 -4.84 7.33 8.22
CA ALA A 145 -3.66 7.00 7.41
C ALA A 145 -2.57 8.08 7.41
N GLU A 146 -2.95 9.36 7.41
CA GLU A 146 -2.04 10.51 7.41
C GLU A 146 -1.04 10.54 8.57
N ARG A 147 -1.42 9.99 9.74
CA ARG A 147 -0.54 9.90 10.92
C ARG A 147 0.36 8.68 10.92
N PHE A 148 0.24 7.82 9.91
CA PHE A 148 0.80 6.48 9.91
C PHE A 148 1.68 6.17 8.70
N LEU A 149 1.99 7.16 7.87
CA LEU A 149 2.95 7.01 6.78
C LEU A 149 4.39 7.02 7.34
N PRO A 150 5.10 5.87 7.39
CA PRO A 150 6.40 5.77 8.04
C PRO A 150 7.54 6.40 7.22
N PHE A 151 7.24 6.81 5.98
CA PHE A 151 8.21 7.35 5.02
C PHE A 151 8.01 8.84 4.73
N GLN A 152 7.13 9.53 5.48
CA GLN A 152 7.02 10.98 5.35
C GLN A 152 8.36 11.62 5.76
N ARG A 153 8.99 12.31 4.80
CA ARG A 153 10.05 13.28 5.11
C ARG A 153 9.47 14.26 6.12
N ARG A 154 10.11 14.40 7.29
CA ARG A 154 9.84 15.55 8.16
C ARG A 154 10.01 16.80 7.31
N PRO A 155 9.07 17.77 7.32
CA PRO A 155 9.31 19.03 6.66
C PRO A 155 10.59 19.63 7.25
N HIS A 156 11.50 20.04 6.37
CA HIS A 156 12.63 20.87 6.77
C HIS A 156 12.01 22.12 7.41
N LYS A 157 12.30 22.38 8.69
CA LYS A 157 11.98 23.68 9.27
C LYS A 157 12.69 24.72 8.41
N ALA A 158 11.93 25.53 7.66
CA ALA A 158 12.45 26.78 7.15
C ALA A 158 12.82 27.62 8.38
N ALA A 159 14.11 27.93 8.49
CA ALA A 159 14.66 28.83 9.49
C ALA A 159 14.38 30.27 9.10
#